data_AF-A0A2A3T473-F1
#
_entry.id   AF-A0A2A3T473-F1
#
_cell.length_a   1.000
_cell.length_b   1.000
_cell.length_c   1.000
_cell.angle_alpha   90.00
_cell.angle_beta   90.00
_cell.angle_gamma   90.00
#
_symmetry.space_group_name_H-M   'P 1'
#
loop_
_entity.id
_entity.type
_entity.pdbx_description
1 polymer ?
#
loop_
_entity_poly.entity_id
_entity_poly.type
_entity_poly.pdbx_seq_one_letter_code
_entity_poly.pdbx_strand_id
1 'polypeptide(L)'
;VIAAWWDYGYWISTLSERKTLSDNATTLDWQIRKSASMFMSTPDHAWQILSSDAETDASSYYVTLPPDINKPTRQGVDGCQTGEYSNFEVSCYDLNQDKLDGFKNWKDDSSADKVYDPDIADKYPTIFDYWESEVYVLPPIVTGLDADYILINLAAEKLPEENILDLYTIEQKGGDETKAFWFIKIADLHILDYYNPELTSYTDKFWNETLFAKLIPFTPVLYVDPDNVELQSETFKPGYAAIYVKDIKFPPDGQGPFQLVYVSPSFERNDAGALTGPLIYKINKEYNPNQ
;
A
#
# COMPACT_ATOMS: atom_id res chain seq x y z
N VAL A 1 15.93 3.07 -1.62
CA VAL A 1 15.05 2.55 -0.55
C VAL A 1 14.15 1.47 -1.12
N ILE A 2 13.89 0.39 -0.38
CA ILE A 2 12.98 -0.70 -0.79
C ILE A 2 11.71 -0.65 0.07
N ALA A 3 10.56 -0.47 -0.56
CA ALA A 3 9.26 -0.62 0.06
C ALA A 3 8.91 -2.11 0.17
N ALA A 4 8.56 -2.57 1.37
CA ALA A 4 8.16 -3.95 1.60
C ALA A 4 7.24 -4.00 2.83
N TRP A 5 6.57 -5.13 3.04
CA TRP A 5 5.92 -5.38 4.31
C TRP A 5 6.95 -5.52 5.44
N TRP A 6 6.57 -5.12 6.66
CA TRP A 6 7.49 -4.98 7.78
C TRP A 6 8.17 -6.30 8.19
N ASP A 7 7.53 -7.45 7.92
CA ASP A 7 8.09 -8.79 8.10
C ASP A 7 9.50 -8.96 7.48
N TYR A 8 9.81 -8.23 6.41
CA TYR A 8 11.03 -8.40 5.62
C TYR A 8 12.08 -7.32 5.84
N GLY A 9 11.76 -6.24 6.57
CA GLY A 9 12.64 -5.08 6.65
C GLY A 9 14.02 -5.36 7.23
N TYR A 10 14.09 -6.24 8.23
CA TYR A 10 15.35 -6.69 8.81
C TYR A 10 16.22 -7.43 7.78
N TRP A 11 15.62 -8.34 7.02
CA TRP A 11 16.33 -9.11 5.99
C TRP A 11 16.81 -8.21 4.85
N ILE A 12 15.98 -7.27 4.41
CA ILE A 12 16.36 -6.26 3.42
C ILE A 12 17.58 -5.48 3.93
N SER A 13 17.52 -4.94 5.14
CA SER A 13 18.60 -4.11 5.68
C SER A 13 19.90 -4.89 5.85
N THR A 14 19.83 -6.11 6.37
CA THR A 14 21.02 -6.92 6.72
C THR A 14 21.64 -7.66 5.55
N LEU A 15 20.84 -8.16 4.61
CA LEU A 15 21.35 -8.95 3.47
C LEU A 15 21.66 -8.09 2.24
N SER A 16 20.89 -7.03 2.01
CA SER A 16 21.04 -6.20 0.81
C SER A 16 21.79 -4.89 1.06
N GLU A 17 22.04 -4.53 2.33
CA GLU A 17 22.60 -3.23 2.71
C GLU A 17 21.82 -2.06 2.09
N ARG A 18 20.48 -2.15 2.12
CA ARG A 18 19.57 -1.11 1.64
C ARG A 18 18.61 -0.70 2.74
N LYS A 19 18.24 0.58 2.74
CA LYS A 19 17.17 1.11 3.60
C LYS A 19 15.81 0.53 3.19
N THR A 20 14.99 0.21 4.18
CA THR A 20 13.59 -0.20 4.05
C THR A 20 12.67 0.84 4.71
N LEU A 21 11.40 0.87 4.33
CA LEU A 21 10.39 1.76 4.92
C LEU A 21 9.94 1.32 6.33
N SER A 22 9.98 0.02 6.59
CA SER A 22 9.58 -0.58 7.85
C SER A 22 10.27 -1.92 8.04
N ASP A 23 10.31 -2.38 9.30
CA ASP A 23 10.86 -3.64 9.76
C ASP A 23 10.11 -4.16 11.00
N ASN A 24 10.49 -5.34 11.51
CA ASN A 24 9.92 -5.94 12.72
C ASN A 24 10.07 -5.10 14.01
N ALA A 25 10.93 -4.07 14.00
CA ALA A 25 11.12 -3.17 15.13
C ALA A 25 10.39 -1.82 14.94
N THR A 26 9.66 -1.65 13.84
CA THR A 26 8.94 -0.43 13.54
C THR A 26 7.76 -0.26 14.50
N THR A 27 7.87 0.71 15.40
CA THR A 27 6.83 1.11 16.36
C THR A 27 6.03 2.33 15.90
N LEU A 28 6.34 2.84 14.71
CA LEU A 28 5.66 3.98 14.10
C LEU A 28 4.40 3.50 13.39
N ASP A 29 3.28 3.52 14.11
CA ASP A 29 1.99 3.03 13.60
C ASP A 29 1.56 3.69 12.29
N TRP A 30 1.86 4.98 12.13
CA TRP A 30 1.56 5.72 10.90
C TRP A 30 2.34 5.19 9.69
N GLN A 31 3.57 4.68 9.86
CA GLN A 31 4.39 4.14 8.78
C GLN A 31 3.81 2.82 8.26
N ILE A 32 3.33 1.95 9.17
CA ILE A 32 2.66 0.69 8.80
C ILE A 32 1.33 1.00 8.10
N ARG A 33 0.58 1.99 8.60
CA ARG A 33 -0.67 2.42 7.97
C ARG A 33 -0.46 2.98 6.57
N LYS A 34 0.50 3.89 6.36
CA LYS A 34 0.86 4.40 5.02
C LYS A 34 1.18 3.25 4.06
N SER A 35 1.95 2.26 4.52
CA SER A 35 2.31 1.09 3.70
C SER A 35 1.07 0.29 3.30
N ALA A 36 0.18 -0.02 4.24
CA ALA A 36 -1.07 -0.73 3.96
C ALA A 36 -1.99 0.05 3.01
N SER A 37 -2.21 1.35 3.28
CA SER A 37 -3.02 2.22 2.41
C SER A 37 -2.41 2.32 1.00
N MET A 38 -1.08 2.39 0.88
CA MET A 38 -0.38 2.40 -0.40
C MET A 38 -0.59 1.09 -1.19
N PHE A 39 -0.42 -0.08 -0.54
CA PHE A 39 -0.65 -1.39 -1.19
C PHE A 39 -2.09 -1.56 -1.70
N MET A 40 -3.05 -0.92 -1.03
CA MET A 40 -4.48 -0.98 -1.37
C MET A 40 -4.93 0.17 -2.30
N SER A 41 -4.05 1.10 -2.66
CA SER A 41 -4.33 2.16 -3.63
C SER A 41 -4.19 1.65 -5.07
N THR A 42 -4.68 2.40 -6.06
CA THR A 42 -4.44 2.09 -7.48
C THR A 42 -2.96 2.17 -7.82
N PRO A 43 -2.47 1.50 -8.89
CA PRO A 43 -1.06 1.60 -9.29
C PRO A 43 -0.55 3.03 -9.45
N ASP A 44 -1.33 3.92 -10.04
CA ASP A 44 -0.93 5.30 -10.30
C ASP A 44 -0.85 6.10 -9.00
N HIS A 45 -1.82 5.91 -8.10
CA HIS A 45 -1.80 6.54 -6.78
C HIS A 45 -0.64 6.02 -5.92
N ALA A 46 -0.43 4.69 -5.91
CA ALA A 46 0.69 4.09 -5.21
C ALA A 46 2.04 4.59 -5.74
N TRP A 47 2.15 4.76 -7.06
CA TRP A 47 3.32 5.35 -7.68
C TRP A 47 3.57 6.79 -7.22
N GLN A 48 2.53 7.64 -7.14
CA GLN A 48 2.66 9.00 -6.60
C GLN A 48 3.14 8.98 -5.16
N ILE A 49 2.55 8.14 -4.32
CA ILE A 49 2.94 7.96 -2.91
C ILE A 49 4.42 7.56 -2.80
N LEU A 50 4.82 6.53 -3.55
CA LEU A 50 6.17 5.96 -3.48
C LEU A 50 7.23 6.85 -4.13
N SER A 51 6.84 7.71 -5.08
CA SER A 51 7.75 8.60 -5.79
C SER A 51 7.92 9.96 -5.13
N SER A 52 6.96 10.36 -4.30
CA SER A 52 7.00 11.61 -3.53
C SER A 52 7.91 11.47 -2.30
N ASP A 53 8.57 12.56 -1.94
CA ASP A 53 9.44 12.64 -0.77
C ASP A 53 8.66 12.87 0.55
N ALA A 54 9.40 12.96 1.66
CA ALA A 54 8.83 13.18 2.99
C ALA A 54 8.36 14.63 3.23
N GLU A 55 8.55 15.54 2.27
CA GLU A 55 8.16 16.96 2.33
C GLU A 55 7.00 17.28 1.38
N THR A 56 6.56 16.29 0.60
CA THR A 56 5.46 16.39 -0.37
C THR A 56 4.18 15.80 0.21
N ASP A 57 3.08 16.55 0.16
CA ASP A 57 1.74 16.06 0.54
C ASP A 57 1.23 15.03 -0.49
N ALA A 58 1.08 13.79 -0.03
CA ALA A 58 0.56 12.67 -0.80
C ALA A 58 -0.82 12.20 -0.29
N SER A 59 -1.47 12.97 0.60
CA SER A 59 -2.71 12.58 1.30
C SER A 59 -3.81 12.12 0.36
N SER A 60 -4.00 12.81 -0.77
CA SER A 60 -5.03 12.54 -1.77
C SER A 60 -4.86 11.21 -2.52
N TYR A 61 -3.64 10.66 -2.52
CA TYR A 61 -3.34 9.42 -3.25
C TYR A 61 -3.56 8.18 -2.39
N TYR A 62 -3.50 8.28 -1.06
CA TYR A 62 -3.79 7.15 -0.19
C TYR A 62 -5.26 6.74 -0.31
N VAL A 63 -5.51 5.43 -0.44
CA VAL A 63 -6.88 4.88 -0.49
C VAL A 63 -7.73 5.33 0.71
N THR A 64 -7.10 5.46 1.88
CA THR A 64 -7.67 6.00 3.12
C THR A 64 -6.57 6.58 4.02
N LEU A 65 -6.97 7.53 4.85
CA LEU A 65 -6.21 8.07 5.98
C LEU A 65 -7.08 8.02 7.24
N PRO A 66 -6.50 8.05 8.45
CA PRO A 66 -7.32 8.12 9.66
C PRO A 66 -8.11 9.43 9.71
N PRO A 67 -9.29 9.44 10.36
CA PRO A 67 -10.08 10.66 10.56
C PRO A 67 -9.35 11.70 11.44
N ASP A 68 -8.41 11.25 12.26
CA ASP A 68 -7.53 12.09 13.08
C ASP A 68 -6.07 11.71 12.77
N ILE A 69 -5.34 12.62 12.14
CA ILE A 69 -3.96 12.39 11.72
C ILE A 69 -2.99 12.22 12.90
N ASN A 70 -3.37 12.66 14.11
CA ASN A 70 -2.61 12.43 15.35
C ASN A 70 -2.88 11.06 15.97
N LYS A 71 -3.84 10.29 15.43
CA LYS A 71 -4.27 8.97 15.94
C LYS A 71 -4.21 7.91 14.82
N PRO A 72 -3.01 7.54 14.32
CA PRO A 72 -2.86 6.65 13.17
C PRO A 72 -3.49 5.26 13.34
N THR A 73 -3.58 4.75 14.56
CA THR A 73 -4.14 3.42 14.86
C THR A 73 -5.66 3.41 15.02
N ARG A 74 -6.30 4.59 15.12
CA ARG A 74 -7.74 4.66 15.32
C ARG A 74 -8.44 4.31 14.01
N GLN A 75 -9.25 3.25 14.05
CA GLN A 75 -10.18 2.93 12.97
C GLN A 75 -11.37 3.90 13.04
N GLY A 76 -11.79 4.38 11.88
CA GLY A 76 -12.95 5.24 11.75
C GLY A 76 -14.22 4.42 11.95
N VAL A 77 -15.01 4.77 12.95
CA VAL A 77 -16.43 4.37 12.96
C VAL A 77 -17.12 5.36 12.04
N ASP A 78 -17.42 4.96 10.80
CA ASP A 78 -18.20 5.71 9.80
C ASP A 78 -17.83 7.21 9.65
N GLY A 79 -16.54 7.49 9.47
CA GLY A 79 -16.03 8.82 9.12
C GLY A 79 -16.16 9.88 10.22
N CYS A 80 -15.90 11.14 9.83
CA CYS A 80 -16.09 12.31 10.68
C CYS A 80 -17.57 12.68 10.79
N GLN A 81 -18.39 11.80 11.38
CA GLN A 81 -19.76 12.17 11.71
C GLN A 81 -19.76 13.00 12.99
N THR A 82 -19.75 14.32 12.81
CA THR A 82 -20.23 15.27 13.83
C THR A 82 -21.75 15.08 13.96
N GLY A 83 -22.18 14.13 14.78
CA GLY A 83 -23.60 13.84 15.00
C GLY A 83 -23.89 13.59 16.48
N GLU A 84 -24.91 14.29 17.00
CA GLU A 84 -25.36 14.37 18.40
C GLU A 84 -25.77 13.04 19.09
N TYR A 85 -25.52 11.87 18.49
CA TYR A 85 -26.11 10.59 18.92
C TYR A 85 -25.13 9.42 19.12
N SER A 86 -23.84 9.67 19.29
CA SER A 86 -22.93 8.65 19.84
C SER A 86 -22.23 9.19 21.08
N ASN A 87 -22.31 8.45 22.19
CA ASN A 87 -21.57 8.74 23.42
C ASN A 87 -20.05 8.46 23.26
N PHE A 88 -19.55 8.45 22.03
CA PHE A 88 -18.17 8.14 21.68
C PHE A 88 -17.66 9.27 20.79
N GLU A 89 -16.95 10.22 21.38
CA GLU A 89 -16.40 11.38 20.68
C GLU A 89 -15.39 10.89 19.62
N VAL A 90 -15.79 10.90 18.35
CA VAL A 90 -14.89 10.66 17.22
C VAL A 90 -14.10 11.96 17.02
N SER A 91 -12.85 11.95 17.46
CA SER A 91 -11.92 13.05 17.19
C SER A 91 -11.65 13.07 15.68
N CYS A 92 -11.83 14.24 15.08
CA CYS A 92 -11.54 14.50 13.68
C CYS A 92 -10.57 15.65 13.61
N TYR A 93 -9.42 15.38 13.01
CA TYR A 93 -8.32 16.32 12.94
C TYR A 93 -7.61 16.09 11.62
N ASP A 94 -7.96 16.93 10.65
CA ASP A 94 -7.44 16.86 9.28
C ASP A 94 -6.21 17.76 9.11
N LEU A 95 -5.61 17.72 7.92
CA LEU A 95 -4.42 18.51 7.59
C LEU A 95 -4.66 20.03 7.66
N ASN A 96 -5.88 20.49 7.36
CA ASN A 96 -6.21 21.91 7.42
C ASN A 96 -6.29 22.40 8.86
N GLN A 97 -6.95 21.63 9.73
CA GLN A 97 -7.02 21.91 11.16
C GLN A 97 -5.61 21.88 11.77
N ASP A 98 -4.79 20.89 11.39
CA ASP A 98 -3.39 20.81 11.80
C ASP A 98 -2.58 22.04 11.43
N LYS A 99 -2.69 22.47 10.17
CA LYS A 99 -2.00 23.66 9.68
C LYS A 99 -2.45 24.93 10.42
N LEU A 100 -3.76 25.12 10.64
CA LEU A 100 -4.28 26.30 11.34
C LEU A 100 -3.87 26.34 12.81
N ASP A 101 -3.95 25.21 13.52
CA ASP A 101 -3.55 25.11 14.92
C ASP A 101 -2.03 25.26 15.07
N GLY A 102 -1.25 24.67 14.16
CA GLY A 102 0.20 24.85 14.06
C GLY A 102 0.59 26.32 13.91
N PHE A 103 -0.04 27.04 12.98
CA PHE A 103 0.23 28.47 12.78
C PHE A 103 -0.12 29.30 14.01
N LYS A 104 -1.27 29.02 14.64
CA LYS A 104 -1.70 29.71 15.86
C LYS A 104 -0.70 29.51 17.00
N ASN A 105 -0.30 28.26 17.24
CA ASN A 105 0.67 27.91 18.28
C ASN A 105 2.03 28.57 18.03
N TRP A 106 2.53 28.52 16.80
CA TRP A 106 3.79 29.20 16.42
C TRP A 106 3.69 30.72 16.59
N LYS A 107 2.56 31.33 16.21
CA LYS A 107 2.35 32.77 16.33
C LYS A 107 2.36 33.22 17.79
N ASP A 108 1.71 32.48 18.66
CA ASP A 108 1.60 32.76 20.10
C ASP A 108 2.88 32.37 20.88
N ASP A 109 3.78 31.58 20.28
CA ASP A 109 5.06 31.23 20.89
C ASP A 109 5.93 32.47 21.11
N SER A 110 6.37 32.62 22.35
CA SER A 110 7.26 33.69 22.85
C SER A 110 8.60 33.13 23.34
N SER A 111 8.90 31.86 23.05
CA SER A 111 10.15 31.20 23.40
C SER A 111 11.34 31.82 22.65
N ALA A 112 12.52 31.74 23.26
CA ALA A 112 13.76 32.21 22.63
C ALA A 112 14.19 31.34 21.43
N ASP A 113 13.65 30.13 21.33
CA ASP A 113 13.98 29.13 20.29
C ASP A 113 13.04 29.22 19.08
N LYS A 114 12.10 30.18 19.07
CA LYS A 114 11.18 30.38 17.96
C LYS A 114 11.96 30.64 16.66
N VAL A 115 11.78 29.74 15.70
CA VAL A 115 12.31 29.90 14.34
C VAL A 115 11.52 31.02 13.65
N TYR A 116 12.16 32.18 13.48
CA TYR A 116 11.64 33.33 12.75
C TYR A 116 12.80 34.20 12.22
N ASP A 117 12.86 34.38 10.90
CA ASP A 117 13.80 35.26 10.22
C ASP A 117 13.04 36.41 9.55
N PRO A 118 13.16 37.67 10.04
CA PRO A 118 12.42 38.79 9.48
C PRO A 118 12.84 39.15 8.05
N ASP A 119 14.12 38.97 7.68
CA ASP A 119 14.62 39.32 6.35
C ASP A 119 14.11 38.32 5.29
N ILE A 120 13.85 37.08 5.70
CA ILE A 120 13.17 36.08 4.86
C ILE A 120 11.67 36.33 4.85
N ALA A 121 11.05 36.57 6.01
CA ALA A 121 9.61 36.78 6.13
C ALA A 121 9.10 37.98 5.29
N ASP A 122 9.88 39.06 5.18
CA ASP A 122 9.55 40.23 4.37
C ASP A 122 9.45 39.94 2.85
N LYS A 123 9.94 38.76 2.40
CA LYS A 123 9.81 38.31 1.00
C LYS A 123 8.47 37.65 0.70
N TYR A 124 7.69 37.30 1.73
CA TYR A 124 6.41 36.62 1.60
C TYR A 124 5.23 37.60 1.68
N PRO A 125 4.10 37.34 0.99
CA PRO A 125 2.94 38.24 1.01
C PRO A 125 2.30 38.38 2.38
N THR A 126 2.28 37.29 3.16
CA THR A 126 1.77 37.26 4.53
C THR A 126 2.70 36.46 5.44
N ILE A 127 2.58 36.70 6.74
CA ILE A 127 3.27 35.90 7.75
C ILE A 127 2.83 34.42 7.75
N PHE A 128 1.60 34.15 7.29
CA PHE A 128 1.12 32.78 7.12
C PHE A 128 1.84 32.08 5.96
N ASP A 129 2.01 32.75 4.81
CA ASP A 129 2.73 32.19 3.67
C ASP A 129 4.21 31.91 4.00
N TYR A 130 4.85 32.81 4.78
CA TYR A 130 6.18 32.57 5.32
C TYR A 130 6.20 31.32 6.21
N TRP A 131 5.31 31.26 7.19
CA TRP A 131 5.27 30.13 8.13
C TRP A 131 4.99 28.82 7.40
N GLU A 132 4.05 28.81 6.47
CA GLU A 132 3.69 27.64 5.67
C GLU A 132 4.86 27.14 4.81
N SER A 133 5.68 28.05 4.28
CA SER A 133 6.79 27.71 3.37
C SER A 133 8.11 27.39 4.09
N GLU A 134 8.39 28.08 5.20
CA GLU A 134 9.72 28.07 5.85
C GLU A 134 9.73 27.34 7.19
N VAL A 135 8.57 27.14 7.81
CA VAL A 135 8.47 26.65 9.20
C VAL A 135 7.57 25.42 9.32
N TYR A 136 6.48 25.35 8.56
CA TYR A 136 5.51 24.27 8.67
C TYR A 136 6.11 22.96 8.17
N VAL A 137 6.02 21.93 9.02
CA VAL A 137 6.43 20.57 8.70
C VAL A 137 5.19 19.71 8.56
N LEU A 138 5.05 19.06 7.41
CA LEU A 138 3.91 18.18 7.17
C LEU A 138 3.91 17.01 8.16
N PRO A 139 2.73 16.64 8.70
CA PRO A 139 2.56 15.42 9.47
C PRO A 139 3.04 14.20 8.66
N PRO A 140 3.95 13.36 9.17
CA PRO A 140 4.53 12.26 8.39
C PRO A 140 3.51 11.27 7.80
N ILE A 141 2.31 11.20 8.37
CA ILE A 141 1.22 10.34 7.90
C ILE A 141 0.66 10.73 6.53
N VAL A 142 0.78 12.01 6.13
CA VAL A 142 0.26 12.51 4.84
C VAL A 142 1.32 12.55 3.75
N THR A 143 2.60 12.39 4.08
CA THR A 143 3.71 12.63 3.15
C THR A 143 4.00 11.42 2.24
N GLY A 144 4.88 11.58 1.26
CA GLY A 144 5.35 10.46 0.43
C GLY A 144 6.19 9.42 1.20
N LEU A 145 6.64 8.39 0.47
CA LEU A 145 7.44 7.28 1.01
C LEU A 145 8.87 7.22 0.44
N ASP A 146 9.19 7.97 -0.63
CA ASP A 146 10.50 8.01 -1.28
C ASP A 146 11.18 6.63 -1.47
N ALA A 147 10.50 5.73 -2.17
CA ALA A 147 10.99 4.39 -2.46
C ALA A 147 11.51 4.28 -3.91
N ASP A 148 12.53 3.46 -4.14
CA ASP A 148 13.07 3.18 -5.48
C ASP A 148 12.58 1.83 -6.03
N TYR A 149 12.27 0.91 -5.11
CA TYR A 149 11.77 -0.42 -5.42
C TYR A 149 10.63 -0.79 -4.48
N ILE A 150 9.77 -1.69 -4.92
CA ILE A 150 8.78 -2.37 -4.10
C ILE A 150 9.00 -3.88 -4.19
N LEU A 151 8.94 -4.55 -3.04
CA LEU A 151 9.13 -5.98 -2.88
C LEU A 151 7.85 -6.59 -2.31
N ILE A 152 7.37 -7.64 -2.94
CA ILE A 152 6.41 -8.57 -2.34
C ILE A 152 7.03 -9.96 -2.29
N ASN A 153 6.73 -10.71 -1.24
CA ASN A 153 7.05 -12.12 -1.16
C ASN A 153 5.79 -12.91 -1.47
N LEU A 154 5.84 -13.87 -2.39
CA LEU A 154 4.63 -14.58 -2.82
C LEU A 154 4.80 -16.08 -2.61
N ALA A 155 3.74 -16.76 -2.17
CA ALA A 155 3.63 -18.21 -2.24
C ALA A 155 2.47 -18.61 -3.17
N ALA A 156 2.77 -19.48 -4.13
CA ALA A 156 1.82 -20.04 -5.08
C ALA A 156 2.22 -21.49 -5.39
N GLU A 157 1.40 -22.20 -6.15
CA GLU A 157 1.71 -23.54 -6.62
C GLU A 157 1.39 -23.67 -8.11
N LYS A 158 2.35 -24.21 -8.88
CA LYS A 158 2.13 -24.60 -10.27
C LYS A 158 1.46 -25.96 -10.30
N LEU A 159 0.33 -26.05 -10.99
CA LEU A 159 -0.43 -27.30 -11.15
C LEU A 159 0.21 -28.22 -12.21
N PRO A 160 -0.10 -29.54 -12.21
CA PRO A 160 0.47 -30.51 -13.14
C PRO A 160 0.36 -30.13 -14.62
N GLU A 161 1.37 -30.53 -15.40
CA GLU A 161 1.51 -30.27 -16.85
C GLU A 161 0.48 -31.00 -17.74
N GLU A 162 -0.44 -31.78 -17.16
CA GLU A 162 -1.53 -32.42 -17.91
C GLU A 162 -2.51 -31.41 -18.54
N ASN A 163 -2.43 -30.16 -18.09
CA ASN A 163 -3.20 -29.04 -18.61
C ASN A 163 -2.58 -28.49 -19.91
N ILE A 164 -3.42 -28.08 -20.85
CA ILE A 164 -2.99 -27.45 -22.13
C ILE A 164 -2.24 -26.13 -21.87
N LEU A 165 -2.53 -25.48 -20.76
CA LEU A 165 -1.91 -24.23 -20.30
C LEU A 165 -1.33 -24.44 -18.91
N ASP A 166 -0.28 -23.70 -18.59
CA ASP A 166 0.24 -23.62 -17.22
C ASP A 166 -0.81 -22.98 -16.29
N LEU A 167 -1.29 -23.75 -15.32
CA LEU A 167 -2.26 -23.31 -14.32
C LEU A 167 -1.61 -23.21 -12.94
N TYR A 168 -2.13 -22.31 -12.11
CA TYR A 168 -1.59 -22.00 -10.80
C TYR A 168 -2.70 -21.88 -9.77
N THR A 169 -2.35 -22.09 -8.50
CA THR A 169 -3.21 -21.81 -7.33
C THR A 169 -2.47 -20.94 -6.31
N ILE A 170 -3.22 -20.13 -5.57
CA ILE A 170 -2.75 -19.29 -4.47
C ILE A 170 -3.62 -19.61 -3.27
N GLU A 171 -3.10 -20.43 -2.35
CA GLU A 171 -3.87 -20.92 -1.20
C GLU A 171 -3.86 -19.99 0.02
N GLN A 172 -3.11 -18.89 -0.06
CA GLN A 172 -2.88 -17.98 1.07
C GLN A 172 -2.27 -18.66 2.30
N LYS A 173 -1.06 -19.22 2.15
CA LYS A 173 -0.40 -19.99 3.23
C LYS A 173 1.05 -19.59 3.55
N GLY A 174 1.70 -18.69 2.81
CA GLY A 174 3.16 -18.56 2.97
C GLY A 174 3.81 -17.19 2.73
N GLY A 175 3.22 -16.31 1.93
CA GLY A 175 3.78 -15.01 1.58
C GLY A 175 2.87 -13.84 1.94
N ASP A 176 3.05 -12.73 1.22
CA ASP A 176 2.26 -11.51 1.35
C ASP A 176 0.82 -11.69 0.88
N GLU A 177 0.50 -12.74 0.10
CA GLU A 177 -0.90 -13.04 -0.21
C GLU A 177 -1.72 -13.25 1.09
N THR A 178 -1.10 -13.76 2.17
CA THR A 178 -1.71 -13.87 3.50
C THR A 178 -1.88 -12.52 4.22
N LYS A 179 -1.17 -11.49 3.76
CA LYS A 179 -1.14 -10.16 4.37
C LYS A 179 -2.16 -9.20 3.78
N ALA A 180 -2.82 -9.55 2.67
CA ALA A 180 -3.92 -8.77 2.11
C ALA A 180 -5.00 -8.45 3.17
N PHE A 181 -5.39 -9.42 3.99
CA PHE A 181 -6.31 -9.21 5.12
C PHE A 181 -5.83 -8.07 6.05
N TRP A 182 -4.54 -8.06 6.39
CA TRP A 182 -3.95 -7.03 7.24
C TRP A 182 -3.87 -5.67 6.52
N PHE A 183 -3.52 -5.63 5.24
CA PHE A 183 -3.50 -4.39 4.47
C PHE A 183 -4.88 -3.73 4.49
N ILE A 184 -5.92 -4.51 4.21
CA ILE A 184 -7.31 -4.06 4.23
C ILE A 184 -7.71 -3.56 5.62
N LYS A 185 -7.43 -4.33 6.68
CA LYS A 185 -7.78 -3.95 8.05
C LYS A 185 -7.08 -2.68 8.52
N ILE A 186 -5.79 -2.54 8.21
CA ILE A 186 -4.96 -1.40 8.65
C ILE A 186 -5.30 -0.15 7.84
N ALA A 187 -5.60 -0.30 6.54
CA ALA A 187 -6.14 0.75 5.70
C ALA A 187 -7.63 1.03 5.99
N ASP A 188 -8.22 0.47 7.05
CA ASP A 188 -9.59 0.78 7.46
C ASP A 188 -10.63 0.54 6.34
N LEU A 189 -10.38 -0.47 5.51
CA LEU A 189 -11.21 -0.86 4.40
C LEU A 189 -12.14 -2.02 4.80
N HIS A 190 -13.31 -2.07 4.17
CA HIS A 190 -14.26 -3.16 4.39
C HIS A 190 -13.76 -4.46 3.75
N ILE A 191 -13.64 -5.53 4.53
CA ILE A 191 -13.01 -6.79 4.08
C ILE A 191 -13.73 -7.40 2.87
N LEU A 192 -15.05 -7.45 2.89
CA LEU A 192 -15.83 -8.12 1.86
C LEU A 192 -15.93 -7.33 0.55
N ASP A 193 -15.37 -6.12 0.51
CA ASP A 193 -15.17 -5.40 -0.75
C ASP A 193 -14.06 -6.04 -1.58
N TYR A 194 -13.08 -6.67 -0.91
CA TYR A 194 -11.84 -7.17 -1.52
C TYR A 194 -11.70 -8.69 -1.43
N TYR A 195 -12.37 -9.32 -0.45
CA TYR A 195 -12.45 -10.76 -0.32
C TYR A 195 -13.83 -11.28 -0.71
N ASN A 196 -13.85 -12.41 -1.43
CA ASN A 196 -15.07 -13.18 -1.58
C ASN A 196 -15.50 -13.78 -0.22
N PRO A 197 -16.77 -14.20 -0.08
CA PRO A 197 -17.19 -15.02 1.06
C PRO A 197 -16.19 -16.17 1.32
N GLU A 198 -15.98 -16.55 2.59
CA GLU A 198 -14.96 -17.52 3.04
C GLU A 198 -13.51 -17.01 3.13
N LEU A 199 -13.20 -15.82 2.60
CA LEU A 199 -11.86 -15.20 2.66
C LEU A 199 -10.74 -16.03 1.99
N THR A 200 -11.11 -17.00 1.16
CA THR A 200 -10.18 -17.91 0.45
C THR A 200 -9.77 -17.39 -0.92
N SER A 201 -10.49 -16.40 -1.46
CA SER A 201 -10.22 -15.75 -2.74
C SER A 201 -10.65 -14.28 -2.72
N TYR A 202 -10.26 -13.53 -3.75
CA TYR A 202 -10.46 -12.09 -3.82
C TYR A 202 -11.51 -11.69 -4.86
N THR A 203 -12.13 -10.54 -4.65
CA THR A 203 -13.12 -9.96 -5.57
C THR A 203 -12.44 -9.32 -6.79
N ASP A 204 -13.24 -9.01 -7.81
CA ASP A 204 -12.78 -8.24 -8.97
C ASP A 204 -12.22 -6.87 -8.56
N LYS A 205 -12.82 -6.24 -7.54
CA LYS A 205 -12.35 -4.95 -7.01
C LYS A 205 -10.90 -5.05 -6.53
N PHE A 206 -10.55 -6.10 -5.78
CA PHE A 206 -9.16 -6.34 -5.38
C PHE A 206 -8.22 -6.45 -6.58
N TRP A 207 -8.55 -7.32 -7.54
CA TRP A 207 -7.71 -7.57 -8.71
C TRP A 207 -7.58 -6.37 -9.65
N ASN A 208 -8.62 -5.53 -9.73
CA ASN A 208 -8.69 -4.44 -10.67
C ASN A 208 -8.13 -3.13 -10.11
N GLU A 209 -8.36 -2.85 -8.82
CA GLU A 209 -8.14 -1.51 -8.26
C GLU A 209 -6.92 -1.43 -7.33
N THR A 210 -6.34 -2.54 -6.88
CA THR A 210 -5.26 -2.50 -5.88
C THR A 210 -3.88 -2.72 -6.49
N LEU A 211 -2.88 -1.95 -6.05
CA LEU A 211 -1.48 -2.17 -6.40
C LEU A 211 -1.06 -3.59 -6.02
N PHE A 212 -1.40 -4.03 -4.80
CA PHE A 212 -0.97 -5.32 -4.29
C PHE A 212 -1.35 -6.47 -5.23
N ALA A 213 -2.59 -6.48 -5.75
CA ALA A 213 -3.00 -7.47 -6.72
C ALA A 213 -2.27 -7.35 -8.07
N LYS A 214 -1.98 -6.11 -8.53
CA LYS A 214 -1.23 -5.88 -9.77
C LYS A 214 0.25 -6.30 -9.67
N LEU A 215 0.81 -6.35 -8.46
CA LEU A 215 2.15 -6.91 -8.22
C LEU A 215 2.15 -8.45 -8.23
N ILE A 216 1.00 -9.12 -8.14
CA ILE A 216 0.92 -10.59 -8.24
C ILE A 216 0.96 -10.99 -9.74
N PRO A 217 1.91 -11.86 -10.16
CA PRO A 217 2.13 -12.21 -11.57
C PRO A 217 1.14 -13.29 -12.06
N PHE A 218 -0.06 -13.30 -11.50
CA PHE A 218 -1.12 -14.27 -11.80
C PHE A 218 -2.48 -13.58 -11.90
N THR A 219 -3.35 -14.07 -12.79
CA THR A 219 -4.72 -13.55 -12.97
C THR A 219 -5.71 -14.70 -12.80
N PRO A 220 -6.78 -14.53 -12.00
CA PRO A 220 -7.79 -15.56 -11.83
C PRO A 220 -8.53 -15.78 -13.15
N VAL A 221 -8.78 -17.03 -13.52
CA VAL A 221 -9.47 -17.40 -14.76
C VAL A 221 -10.76 -18.17 -14.52
N LEU A 222 -10.82 -18.99 -13.47
CA LEU A 222 -11.99 -19.78 -13.11
C LEU A 222 -11.85 -20.32 -11.68
N TYR A 223 -12.95 -20.84 -11.15
CA TYR A 223 -13.05 -21.52 -9.87
C TYR A 223 -13.39 -22.99 -10.12
N VAL A 224 -12.71 -23.93 -9.44
CA VAL A 224 -12.96 -25.37 -9.57
C VAL A 224 -13.36 -26.00 -8.25
N ASP A 225 -14.20 -27.02 -8.31
CA ASP A 225 -14.46 -27.88 -7.17
C ASP A 225 -13.21 -28.75 -6.89
N PRO A 226 -12.62 -28.69 -5.68
CA PRO A 226 -11.42 -29.46 -5.36
C PRO A 226 -11.68 -30.98 -5.34
N ASP A 227 -12.93 -31.42 -5.14
CA ASP A 227 -13.31 -32.83 -5.16
C ASP A 227 -13.69 -33.32 -6.58
N ASN A 228 -14.01 -32.41 -7.50
CA ASN A 228 -14.36 -32.73 -8.89
C ASN A 228 -14.05 -31.58 -9.87
N VAL A 229 -12.85 -31.60 -10.46
CA VAL A 229 -12.32 -30.54 -11.34
C VAL A 229 -13.12 -30.28 -12.63
N GLU A 230 -14.04 -31.17 -13.00
CA GLU A 230 -14.98 -30.96 -14.12
C GLU A 230 -16.08 -29.94 -13.76
N LEU A 231 -16.30 -29.69 -12.47
CA LEU A 231 -17.22 -28.67 -11.98
C LEU A 231 -16.48 -27.34 -11.87
N GLN A 232 -16.79 -26.42 -12.78
CA GLN A 232 -16.12 -25.13 -12.90
C GLN A 232 -17.12 -23.98 -12.81
N SER A 233 -16.62 -22.80 -12.44
CA SER A 233 -17.39 -21.55 -12.45
C SER A 233 -16.50 -20.38 -12.83
N GLU A 234 -16.99 -19.47 -13.68
CA GLU A 234 -16.28 -18.23 -14.01
C GLU A 234 -16.31 -17.23 -12.85
N THR A 235 -17.30 -17.34 -11.97
CA THR A 235 -17.47 -16.49 -10.79
C THR A 235 -17.22 -17.27 -9.52
N PHE A 236 -16.94 -16.55 -8.43
CA PHE A 236 -16.77 -17.18 -7.12
C PHE A 236 -17.95 -18.10 -6.75
N LYS A 237 -17.61 -19.29 -6.24
CA LYS A 237 -18.55 -20.25 -5.68
C LYS A 237 -18.01 -20.78 -4.35
N PRO A 238 -18.81 -20.80 -3.27
CA PRO A 238 -18.41 -21.36 -1.98
C PRO A 238 -17.80 -22.76 -2.11
N GLY A 239 -16.66 -22.98 -1.45
CA GLY A 239 -15.91 -24.24 -1.49
C GLY A 239 -15.06 -24.48 -2.75
N TYR A 240 -15.10 -23.60 -3.76
CA TYR A 240 -14.30 -23.76 -4.98
C TYR A 240 -12.96 -23.06 -4.84
N ALA A 241 -11.91 -23.68 -5.38
CA ALA A 241 -10.57 -23.11 -5.43
C ALA A 241 -10.40 -22.23 -6.68
N ALA A 242 -9.84 -21.03 -6.50
CA ALA A 242 -9.50 -20.15 -7.61
C ALA A 242 -8.28 -20.68 -8.37
N ILE A 243 -8.40 -20.73 -9.70
CA ILE A 243 -7.35 -21.12 -10.64
C ILE A 243 -6.87 -19.88 -11.37
N TYR A 244 -5.54 -19.81 -11.56
CA TYR A 244 -4.87 -18.67 -12.13
C TYR A 244 -4.01 -19.06 -13.33
N VAL A 245 -3.76 -18.09 -14.20
CA VAL A 245 -2.73 -18.15 -15.24
C VAL A 245 -1.64 -17.13 -14.96
N LYS A 246 -0.42 -17.40 -15.42
CA LYS A 246 0.68 -16.45 -15.34
C LYS A 246 0.39 -15.22 -16.20
N ASP A 247 0.41 -14.05 -15.59
CA ASP A 247 0.14 -12.77 -16.21
C ASP A 247 0.89 -11.67 -15.44
N ILE A 248 1.96 -11.13 -16.02
CA ILE A 248 2.82 -10.11 -15.41
C ILE A 248 2.34 -8.73 -15.85
N LYS A 249 1.69 -7.99 -14.94
CA LYS A 249 1.05 -6.69 -15.23
C LYS A 249 2.06 -5.58 -15.46
N PHE A 250 3.23 -5.70 -14.84
CA PHE A 250 4.34 -4.74 -14.91
C PHE A 250 5.59 -5.43 -15.45
N PRO A 251 5.67 -5.68 -16.77
CA PRO A 251 6.80 -6.37 -17.37
C PRO A 251 8.09 -5.53 -17.31
N PRO A 252 9.29 -6.14 -17.43
CA PRO A 252 10.57 -5.44 -17.31
C PRO A 252 10.78 -4.31 -18.32
N ASP A 253 10.21 -4.45 -19.51
CA ASP A 253 10.27 -3.50 -20.63
C ASP A 253 9.05 -2.57 -20.71
N GLY A 254 8.13 -2.67 -19.74
CA GLY A 254 6.94 -1.83 -19.66
C GLY A 254 7.26 -0.36 -19.37
N GLN A 255 6.42 0.54 -19.87
CA GLN A 255 6.50 1.99 -19.60
C GLN A 255 5.59 2.44 -18.44
N GLY A 256 5.01 1.49 -17.70
CA GLY A 256 4.10 1.76 -16.61
C GLY A 256 4.78 2.31 -15.35
N PRO A 257 4.00 2.48 -14.26
CA PRO A 257 4.51 3.01 -12.98
C PRO A 257 5.54 2.09 -12.31
N PHE A 258 5.52 0.79 -12.64
CA PHE A 258 6.42 -0.22 -12.09
C PHE A 258 6.97 -1.12 -13.20
N GLN A 259 8.14 -1.70 -12.96
CA GLN A 259 8.81 -2.65 -13.85
C GLN A 259 9.33 -3.83 -13.03
N LEU A 260 8.93 -5.06 -13.35
CA LEU A 260 9.49 -6.25 -12.72
C LEU A 260 10.98 -6.36 -13.07
N VAL A 261 11.87 -6.28 -12.07
CA VAL A 261 13.32 -6.34 -12.27
C VAL A 261 13.96 -7.60 -11.68
N TYR A 262 13.24 -8.32 -10.82
CA TYR A 262 13.68 -9.59 -10.27
C TYR A 262 12.50 -10.49 -9.95
N VAL A 263 12.65 -11.77 -10.29
CA VAL A 263 11.74 -12.85 -9.93
C VAL A 263 12.55 -13.96 -9.25
N SER A 264 12.04 -14.52 -8.15
CA SER A 264 12.69 -15.68 -7.51
C SER A 264 12.76 -16.87 -8.50
N PRO A 265 13.89 -17.60 -8.58
CA PRO A 265 14.06 -18.74 -9.49
C PRO A 265 12.97 -19.82 -9.38
N SER A 266 12.29 -19.91 -8.22
CA SER A 266 11.17 -20.83 -8.07
C SER A 266 10.04 -20.58 -9.08
N PHE A 267 9.83 -19.33 -9.52
CA PHE A 267 8.80 -18.95 -10.49
C PHE A 267 9.22 -19.16 -11.95
N GLU A 268 10.45 -19.61 -12.18
CA GLU A 268 11.01 -19.95 -13.50
C GLU A 268 11.05 -21.46 -13.76
N ARG A 269 10.62 -22.27 -12.78
CA ARG A 269 10.58 -23.73 -12.92
C ARG A 269 9.54 -24.17 -13.95
N ASN A 270 9.83 -25.29 -14.62
CA ASN A 270 8.91 -25.88 -15.58
C ASN A 270 7.99 -26.92 -14.95
N ASP A 271 8.47 -27.65 -13.94
CA ASP A 271 7.73 -28.70 -13.26
C ASP A 271 6.72 -28.16 -12.24
N ALA A 272 5.71 -28.98 -11.94
CA ALA A 272 4.68 -28.65 -10.96
C ALA A 272 5.24 -28.53 -9.53
N GLY A 273 4.50 -27.81 -8.68
CA GLY A 273 4.77 -27.69 -7.25
C GLY A 273 4.94 -26.25 -6.77
N ALA A 274 5.43 -26.13 -5.54
CA ALA A 274 5.50 -24.86 -4.83
C ALA A 274 6.42 -23.83 -5.52
N LEU A 275 5.92 -22.60 -5.56
CA LEU A 275 6.59 -21.38 -6.02
C LEU A 275 6.64 -20.43 -4.83
N THR A 276 7.84 -20.03 -4.41
CA THR A 276 7.97 -19.12 -3.28
C THR A 276 9.17 -18.19 -3.41
N GLY A 277 8.96 -16.94 -3.06
CA GLY A 277 10.04 -16.00 -2.88
C GLY A 277 9.71 -14.59 -3.34
N PRO A 278 10.71 -13.70 -3.28
CA PRO A 278 10.51 -12.30 -3.56
C PRO A 278 10.34 -12.03 -5.06
N LEU A 279 9.46 -11.08 -5.33
CA LEU A 279 9.30 -10.37 -6.59
C LEU A 279 9.67 -8.91 -6.32
N ILE A 280 10.56 -8.34 -7.13
CA ILE A 280 11.01 -6.96 -6.94
C ILE A 280 10.69 -6.17 -8.19
N TYR A 281 9.98 -5.06 -7.96
CA TYR A 281 9.61 -4.12 -8.99
C TYR A 281 10.36 -2.81 -8.76
N LYS A 282 10.96 -2.28 -9.83
CA LYS A 282 11.50 -0.92 -9.84
C LYS A 282 10.36 0.07 -10.00
N ILE A 283 10.41 1.16 -9.24
CA ILE A 283 9.48 2.28 -9.36
C ILE A 283 9.98 3.19 -10.48
N ASN A 284 9.15 3.41 -11.50
CA ASN A 284 9.52 4.21 -12.66
C ASN A 284 9.40 5.70 -12.34
N LYS A 285 10.50 6.35 -11.92
CA LYS A 285 10.50 7.79 -11.57
C LYS A 285 10.19 8.71 -12.75
N GLU A 286 10.21 8.21 -13.99
CA GLU A 286 9.90 8.97 -15.21
C GLU A 286 8.47 8.73 -15.73
N TYR A 287 7.69 7.91 -15.03
CA TYR A 287 6.30 7.63 -15.41
C TYR A 287 5.43 8.90 -15.34
N ASN A 288 4.49 9.03 -16.27
CA ASN A 288 3.49 10.09 -16.27
C ASN A 288 2.10 9.47 -16.52
N PRO A 289 1.19 9.48 -15.53
CA PRO A 289 -0.15 8.91 -15.69
C PRO A 289 -1.06 9.69 -16.65
N ASN A 290 -0.66 10.89 -17.08
CA ASN A 290 -1.44 11.76 -17.97
C ASN A 290 -0.91 11.83 -19.42
N GLN A 291 0.11 11.02 -19.77
CA GLN A 291 0.59 10.88 -21.16
C GLN A 291 -0.15 9.76 -21.88
#